data_AF-A0A083ZZC3-F1
#
_entry.id   AF-A0A083ZZC3-F1
#
_cell.length_a   1.000
_cell.length_b   1.000
_cell.length_c   1.000
_cell.angle_alpha   90.00
_cell.angle_beta   90.00
_cell.angle_gamma   90.00
#
_symmetry.space_group_name_H-M   'P 1'
#
loop_
_entity.id
_entity.type
_entity.pdbx_description
1 polymer ?
#
loop_
_entity_poly.entity_id
_entity_poly.type
_entity_poly.pdbx_seq_one_letter_code
_entity_poly.pdbx_strand_id
1 'polypeptide(L)'
;MARRGAMVKANTISSSFKKIRDLSGLTWDKGTPPGFHEIRSLAERLYREQKVNTKDLLGHKSQRQTDRYNDDRGKNWKVVGE
;
A
#
# COMPACT_ATOMS: atom_id res chain seq x y z
N MET A 1 19.04 19.28 6.33
CA MET A 1 17.93 18.80 7.18
C MET A 1 16.74 19.73 6.97
N ALA A 2 15.49 19.24 6.90
CA ALA A 2 14.34 20.13 6.76
C ALA A 2 14.12 20.94 8.06
N ARG A 3 13.66 22.20 7.94
CA ARG A 3 13.33 23.04 9.09
C ARG A 3 12.14 22.44 9.84
N ARG A 4 12.19 22.39 11.18
CA ARG A 4 11.04 21.97 12.00
C ARG A 4 9.84 22.88 11.71
N GLY A 5 8.67 22.28 11.50
CA GLY A 5 7.45 22.97 11.11
C GLY A 5 7.29 23.24 9.61
N ALA A 6 8.30 22.94 8.78
CA ALA A 6 8.18 23.05 7.33
C ALA A 6 7.54 21.79 6.71
N MET A 7 7.07 21.92 5.47
CA MET A 7 6.50 20.82 4.69
C MET A 7 7.48 19.65 4.58
N VAL A 8 6.97 18.44 4.86
CA VAL A 8 7.74 17.21 4.69
C VAL A 8 7.76 16.83 3.20
N LYS A 9 8.96 16.59 2.66
CA LYS A 9 9.11 16.11 1.28
C LYS A 9 8.66 14.66 1.17
N ALA A 10 7.98 14.30 0.09
CA ALA A 10 7.51 12.92 -0.15
C ALA A 10 8.62 11.86 0.00
N ASN A 11 9.82 12.11 -0.52
CA ASN A 11 10.96 11.19 -0.39
C ASN A 11 11.37 10.94 1.06
N THR A 12 11.15 11.90 1.96
CA THR A 12 11.44 11.74 3.40
C THR A 12 10.51 10.71 4.03
N ILE A 13 9.24 10.72 3.63
CA ILE A 13 8.22 9.77 4.11
C ILE A 13 8.59 8.36 3.64
N SER A 14 8.83 8.19 2.33
CA SER A 14 9.22 6.89 1.76
C SER A 14 10.49 6.34 2.38
N SER A 15 11.51 7.19 2.58
CA SER A 15 12.79 6.76 3.18
C SER A 15 12.65 6.40 4.66
N SER A 16 11.83 7.15 5.42
CA SER A 16 11.59 6.88 6.83
C SER A 16 10.77 5.60 7.01
N PHE A 17 9.76 5.38 6.17
CA PHE A 17 9.00 4.13 6.15
C PHE A 17 9.91 2.93 5.88
N LYS A 18 10.83 3.02 4.89
CA LYS A 18 11.81 1.97 4.63
C LYS A 18 12.61 1.62 5.87
N LYS A 19 13.15 2.63 6.57
CA LYS A 19 13.92 2.42 7.81
C LYS A 19 13.10 1.72 8.89
N ILE A 20 11.86 2.18 9.13
CA ILE A 20 10.97 1.58 10.14
C ILE A 20 10.59 0.14 9.77
N ARG A 21 10.30 -0.10 8.49
CA ARG A 21 10.05 -1.45 7.98
C ARG A 21 11.25 -2.36 8.23
N ASP A 22 12.46 -1.91 7.92
CA ASP A 22 13.68 -2.73 8.11
C ASP A 22 13.92 -3.00 9.62
N LEU A 23 13.55 -2.06 10.50
CA LEU A 23 13.58 -2.24 11.97
C LEU A 23 12.51 -3.20 12.52
N SER A 24 11.46 -3.51 11.76
CA SER A 24 10.40 -4.43 12.22
C SER A 24 10.87 -5.88 12.35
N GLY A 25 12.03 -6.23 11.76
CA GLY A 25 12.55 -7.60 11.73
C GLY A 25 11.75 -8.57 10.83
N LEU A 26 10.73 -8.08 10.13
CA LEU A 26 9.98 -8.88 9.17
C LEU A 26 10.87 -9.25 7.98
N THR A 27 10.66 -10.43 7.40
CA THR A 27 11.33 -10.91 6.19
C THR A 27 10.34 -11.02 5.05
N TRP A 28 10.85 -10.95 3.82
CA TRP A 28 10.05 -11.08 2.61
C TRP A 28 10.70 -12.11 1.70
N ASP A 29 10.06 -13.27 1.56
CA ASP A 29 10.65 -14.45 0.92
C ASP A 29 10.80 -14.30 -0.61
N LYS A 30 10.01 -13.40 -1.21
CA LYS A 30 10.00 -13.16 -2.66
C LYS A 30 9.89 -11.68 -3.00
N GLY A 31 10.79 -11.24 -3.89
CA GLY A 31 10.76 -9.92 -4.52
C GLY A 31 11.20 -8.76 -3.63
N THR A 32 10.88 -7.54 -4.05
CA THR A 32 11.26 -6.32 -3.34
C THR A 32 10.35 -6.11 -2.12
N PRO A 33 10.90 -5.83 -0.93
CA PRO A 33 10.12 -5.50 0.25
C PRO A 33 9.16 -4.31 0.01
N PRO A 34 7.96 -4.30 0.62
CA PRO A 34 6.92 -3.32 0.33
C PRO A 34 7.41 -1.90 0.67
N GLY A 35 7.13 -0.95 -0.23
CA GLY A 35 7.37 0.47 0.00
C GLY A 35 6.16 1.17 0.62
N PHE A 36 6.31 2.47 0.91
CA PHE A 36 5.23 3.27 1.52
C PHE A 36 3.94 3.28 0.67
N HIS A 37 4.07 3.25 -0.67
CA HIS A 37 2.93 3.23 -1.59
C HIS A 37 2.04 1.98 -1.44
N GLU A 38 2.57 0.87 -0.93
CA GLU A 38 1.80 -0.36 -0.72
C GLU A 38 0.73 -0.22 0.38
N ILE A 39 0.81 0.82 1.22
CA ILE A 39 -0.28 1.18 2.16
C ILE A 39 -1.56 1.52 1.38
N ARG A 40 -1.43 2.14 0.20
CA ARG A 40 -2.58 2.46 -0.65
C ARG A 40 -3.22 1.19 -1.23
N SER A 41 -2.40 0.22 -1.65
CA SER A 41 -2.87 -1.11 -2.08
C SER A 41 -3.58 -1.85 -0.93
N LEU A 42 -3.04 -1.76 0.29
CA LEU A 42 -3.67 -2.34 1.48
C LEU A 42 -5.01 -1.66 1.81
N ALA A 43 -5.05 -0.32 1.80
CA ALA A 43 -6.25 0.45 2.07
C ALA A 43 -7.37 0.10 1.09
N GLU A 44 -7.06 -0.05 -0.20
CA GLU A 44 -8.06 -0.48 -1.17
C GLU A 44 -8.70 -1.82 -0.80
N ARG A 45 -7.90 -2.84 -0.51
CA ARG A 45 -8.39 -4.19 -0.18
C ARG A 45 -9.29 -4.16 1.05
N LEU A 46 -8.83 -3.52 2.12
CA LEU A 46 -9.59 -3.41 3.38
C LEU A 46 -10.91 -2.64 3.22
N TYR A 47 -10.90 -1.53 2.46
CA TYR A 47 -12.12 -0.73 2.27
C TYR A 47 -13.10 -1.37 1.30
N ARG A 48 -12.61 -2.14 0.32
CA ARG A 48 -13.46 -2.92 -0.59
C ARG A 48 -14.26 -3.97 0.17
N GLU A 49 -13.63 -4.69 1.10
CA GLU A 49 -14.32 -5.66 1.98
C GLU A 49 -15.44 -5.01 2.79
N GLN A 50 -15.25 -3.73 3.16
CA GLN A 50 -16.25 -2.91 3.85
C GLN A 50 -17.30 -2.27 2.91
N LYS A 51 -17.33 -2.67 1.63
CA LYS A 51 -18.26 -2.18 0.59
C LYS A 51 -18.14 -0.67 0.31
N VAL A 52 -16.98 -0.06 0.61
CA VAL A 52 -16.69 1.33 0.23
C VAL A 52 -16.35 1.39 -1.26
N ASN A 53 -16.81 2.44 -1.95
CA ASN A 53 -16.40 2.69 -3.32
C ASN A 53 -14.94 3.17 -3.38
N THR A 54 -14.02 2.21 -3.53
CA THR A 54 -12.57 2.47 -3.49
C THR A 54 -12.08 3.20 -4.74
N LYS A 55 -12.78 3.14 -5.87
CA LYS A 55 -12.42 3.90 -7.08
C LYS A 55 -12.49 5.40 -6.80
N ASP A 56 -13.57 5.85 -6.15
CA ASP A 56 -13.77 7.26 -5.82
C ASP A 56 -12.88 7.68 -4.65
N LEU A 57 -12.75 6.83 -3.61
CA LEU A 57 -11.85 7.09 -2.48
C LEU A 57 -10.40 7.27 -2.92
N LEU A 58 -9.95 6.47 -3.89
CA LEU A 58 -8.60 6.57 -4.44
C LEU A 58 -8.53 7.63 -5.56
N GLY A 59 -9.64 8.20 -6.02
CA GLY A 59 -9.64 9.18 -7.11
C GLY A 59 -9.13 8.61 -8.44
N HIS A 60 -9.38 7.33 -8.70
CA HIS A 60 -9.00 6.69 -9.96
C HIS A 60 -10.05 6.92 -11.04
N LYS A 61 -9.61 7.22 -12.27
CA LYS A 61 -10.53 7.49 -13.39
C LYS A 61 -11.23 6.22 -13.90
N SER A 62 -10.60 5.05 -13.75
CA SER A 62 -11.15 3.79 -14.21
C SER A 62 -10.95 2.68 -13.19
N GLN A 63 -11.88 1.74 -13.17
CA GLN A 63 -11.83 0.58 -12.27
C GLN A 63 -10.56 -0.24 -12.48
N ARG A 64 -10.08 -0.38 -13.72
CA ARG A 64 -8.83 -1.07 -14.07
C ARG A 64 -7.58 -0.50 -13.37
N GLN A 65 -7.57 0.79 -13.03
CA GLN A 65 -6.46 1.37 -12.25
C GLN A 65 -6.52 0.92 -10.79
N THR A 66 -7.73 0.88 -10.23
CA THR A 66 -8.03 0.38 -8.89
C THR A 66 -7.75 -1.12 -8.80
N ASP A 67 -8.08 -1.90 -9.83
CA ASP A 67 -7.87 -3.36 -9.81
C ASP A 67 -6.40 -3.79 -9.68
N ARG A 68 -5.45 -2.95 -10.12
CA ARG A 68 -4.01 -3.19 -9.91
C ARG A 68 -3.57 -3.12 -8.45
N TYR A 69 -4.32 -2.42 -7.61
CA TYR A 69 -4.04 -2.28 -6.18
C TYR A 69 -4.68 -3.43 -5.37
N ASN A 70 -5.64 -4.17 -5.94
CA ASN A 70 -6.22 -5.38 -5.36
C ASN A 70 -5.34 -6.62 -5.51
N ASP A 71 -4.41 -6.60 -6.45
CA ASP A 71 -3.51 -7.72 -6.68
C ASP A 71 -2.53 -7.84 -5.51
N ASP A 72 -2.73 -8.89 -4.71
CA ASP A 72 -1.84 -9.26 -3.60
C ASP A 72 -0.52 -9.87 -4.10
N ARG A 73 -0.38 -10.00 -5.43
CA ARG A 73 0.78 -10.54 -6.16
C ARG A 73 1.13 -11.95 -5.69
N GLY A 74 0.11 -12.75 -5.41
CA GLY A 74 0.25 -14.15 -5.00
C GLY A 74 0.80 -14.32 -3.58
N LYS A 75 0.60 -13.32 -2.71
CA LYS A 75 1.04 -13.38 -1.31
C LYS A 75 0.01 -14.08 -0.41
N ASN A 76 -1.26 -14.11 -0.77
CA ASN A 76 -2.29 -14.88 -0.08
C ASN A 76 -2.92 -15.94 -1.00
N TRP A 77 -3.59 -16.89 -0.39
CA TRP A 77 -4.43 -17.88 -1.08
C TRP A 77 -5.83 -17.31 -1.27
N LYS A 78 -6.41 -17.46 -2.45
CA LYS A 78 -7.83 -17.20 -2.67
C LYS A 78 -8.62 -18.45 -2.25
N VAL A 79 -9.53 -18.29 -1.30
CA VAL A 79 -10.51 -19.34 -0.98
C VAL A 79 -11.47 -19.41 -2.16
N VAL A 80 -11.54 -20.57 -2.82
CA VAL A 80 -12.48 -20.84 -3.91
C VAL A 80 -13.51 -21.82 -3.37
N GLY A 81 -14.71 -21.33 -3.05
CA GLY A 81 -15.85 -22.14 -2.63
C GLY A 81 -16.58 -21.61 -1.39
N GLU A 82 -17.75 -21.00 -1.62
CA GLU A 82 -19.00 -21.31 -0.92
C GLU A 82 -20.04 -21.64 -2.00
#